data_AF-A0A1I9XWH5-F1
#
_entry.id   AF-A0A1I9XWH5-F1
#
_cell.length_a   1.000
_cell.length_b   1.000
_cell.length_c   1.000
_cell.angle_alpha   90.00
_cell.angle_beta   90.00
_cell.angle_gamma   90.00
#
_symmetry.space_group_name_H-M   'P 1'
#
loop_
_entity.id
_entity.type
_entity.pdbx_description
1 polymer ?
#
loop_
_entity_poly.entity_id
_entity_poly.type
_entity_poly.pdbx_seq_one_letter_code
_entity_poly.pdbx_strand_id
1 'polypeptide(L)'
;MKPAFITLRENYSSVDAVGQVALFGEIGWEDLIDQENFRNTCAIRVSLALIKSGVRLKGRMAIRKGPFKGALIEPGQARLSHMLASPALCGAPEKFCRATALAGVGQRQGLVAFFRIPGYLDGAGGHIDILLPSAGSKECGSACYWDCGEVWFWELR
;
A
#
# COMPACT_ATOMS: atom_id res chain seq x y z
N MET A 1 -0.36 15.25 5.96
CA MET A 1 1.10 15.42 5.77
C MET A 1 1.60 14.25 4.95
N LYS A 2 2.39 14.49 3.90
CA LYS A 2 3.04 13.43 3.12
C LYS A 2 4.30 12.99 3.87
N PRO A 3 4.48 11.69 4.18
CA PRO A 3 5.72 11.23 4.81
C PRO A 3 6.88 11.30 3.81
N ALA A 4 8.09 11.47 4.31
CA ALA A 4 9.29 11.25 3.50
C ALA A 4 9.33 9.78 3.06
N PHE A 5 9.74 9.53 1.82
CA PHE A 5 9.77 8.17 1.27
C PHE A 5 10.71 7.26 2.05
N ILE A 6 11.87 7.79 2.48
CA ILE A 6 12.84 7.03 3.26
C ILE A 6 12.24 6.48 4.56
N THR A 7 11.53 7.32 5.31
CA THR A 7 10.85 6.94 6.55
C THR A 7 9.73 5.94 6.28
N LEU A 8 8.95 6.15 5.21
CA LEU A 8 7.91 5.20 4.81
C LEU A 8 8.50 3.83 4.47
N ARG A 9 9.60 3.79 3.72
CA ARG A 9 10.30 2.56 3.32
C ARG A 9 10.84 1.80 4.51
N GLU A 10 11.51 2.48 5.45
CA GLU A 10 12.04 1.86 6.67
C GLU A 10 10.94 1.25 7.56
N ASN A 11 9.75 1.84 7.52
CA ASN A 11 8.59 1.35 8.26
C ASN A 11 7.74 0.33 7.49
N TYR A 12 8.05 0.06 6.23
CA TYR A 12 7.28 -0.85 5.38
C TYR A 12 7.73 -2.29 5.57
N SER A 13 6.83 -3.12 6.08
CA SER A 13 7.03 -4.55 6.21
C SER A 13 6.60 -5.26 4.93
N SER A 14 7.55 -5.58 4.05
CA SER A 14 7.28 -6.36 2.84
C SER A 14 6.82 -7.78 3.15
N VAL A 15 6.19 -8.44 2.17
CA VAL A 15 5.78 -9.85 2.29
C VAL A 15 6.98 -10.78 2.52
N ASP A 16 8.13 -10.46 1.94
CA ASP A 16 9.37 -11.25 2.07
C ASP A 16 10.01 -11.09 3.45
N ALA A 17 9.92 -9.90 4.05
CA ALA A 17 10.53 -9.62 5.36
C ALA A 17 9.63 -10.03 6.54
N VAL A 18 8.31 -9.88 6.40
CA VAL A 18 7.35 -10.14 7.48
C VAL A 18 6.17 -10.93 6.92
N GLY A 19 6.07 -12.20 7.30
CA GLY A 19 4.95 -13.06 6.93
C GLY A 19 3.61 -12.61 7.54
N GLN A 20 2.51 -13.13 6.99
CA GLN A 20 1.14 -12.77 7.40
C GLN A 20 0.88 -12.98 8.90
N VAL A 21 1.31 -14.12 9.46
CA VAL A 21 1.17 -14.46 10.89
C VAL A 21 1.85 -13.40 11.77
N ALA A 22 3.09 -13.04 11.46
CA ALA A 22 3.84 -12.04 12.22
C ALA A 22 3.20 -10.64 12.09
N LEU A 23 2.76 -10.26 10.89
CA LEU A 23 2.05 -9.00 10.66
C LEU A 23 0.78 -8.90 11.53
N PHE A 24 -0.07 -9.93 11.51
CA PHE A 24 -1.30 -9.92 12.31
C PHE A 24 -1.02 -9.98 13.82
N GLY A 25 0.01 -10.70 14.24
CA GLY A 25 0.47 -10.71 15.64
C GLY A 25 1.00 -9.36 16.13
N GLU A 26 1.61 -8.57 15.25
CA GLU A 26 2.05 -7.20 15.55
C GLU A 26 0.85 -6.29 15.85
N ILE A 27 -0.20 -6.36 15.02
CA ILE A 27 -1.37 -5.49 15.12
C ILE A 27 -2.51 -6.06 15.99
N GLY A 28 -2.34 -7.28 16.53
CA GLY A 28 -3.28 -7.94 17.45
C GLY A 28 -4.55 -8.50 16.79
N TRP A 29 -4.42 -9.00 15.56
CA TRP A 29 -5.52 -9.55 14.75
C TRP A 29 -5.23 -10.98 14.28
N GLU A 30 -4.66 -11.77 15.17
CA GLU A 30 -4.33 -13.19 14.94
C GLU A 30 -5.57 -14.01 14.54
N ASP A 31 -6.76 -13.59 14.96
CA ASP A 31 -8.07 -14.16 14.59
C ASP A 31 -8.40 -14.06 13.08
N LEU A 32 -7.67 -13.24 12.32
CA LEU A 32 -7.88 -13.04 10.88
C LEU A 32 -6.94 -13.83 9.97
N ILE A 33 -5.96 -14.55 10.52
CA ILE A 33 -4.92 -15.23 9.73
C ILE A 33 -5.52 -16.21 8.71
N ASP A 34 -6.55 -16.97 9.11
CA ASP A 34 -7.18 -17.99 8.26
C ASP A 34 -8.38 -17.48 7.45
N GLN A 35 -8.68 -16.19 7.53
CA GLN A 35 -9.84 -15.60 6.87
C GLN A 35 -9.51 -15.20 5.42
N GLU A 36 -10.25 -15.75 4.47
CA GLU A 36 -10.00 -15.56 3.02
C GLU A 36 -9.91 -14.08 2.62
N ASN A 37 -10.80 -13.25 3.19
CA ASN A 37 -10.87 -11.82 2.94
C ASN A 37 -9.67 -11.02 3.48
N PHE A 38 -8.79 -11.65 4.28
CA PHE A 38 -7.58 -11.04 4.86
C PHE A 38 -6.27 -11.68 4.35
N ARG A 39 -6.36 -12.56 3.34
CA ARG A 39 -5.17 -13.10 2.64
C ARG A 39 -4.34 -12.02 1.97
N ASN A 40 -5.01 -11.06 1.31
CA ASN A 40 -4.30 -9.92 0.74
C ASN A 40 -4.02 -8.85 1.82
N THR A 41 -2.74 -8.70 2.16
CA THR A 41 -2.27 -7.80 3.21
C THR A 41 -1.69 -6.48 2.71
N CYS A 42 -1.74 -6.19 1.41
CA CYS A 42 -1.05 -5.04 0.81
C CYS A 42 -1.43 -3.70 1.46
N ALA A 43 -2.73 -3.43 1.58
CA ALA A 43 -3.23 -2.19 2.17
C ALA A 43 -3.02 -2.14 3.70
N ILE A 44 -2.98 -3.29 4.38
CA ILE A 44 -2.61 -3.36 5.80
C ILE A 44 -1.15 -2.93 5.98
N ARG A 45 -0.24 -3.46 5.16
CA ARG A 45 1.19 -3.13 5.20
C ARG A 45 1.45 -1.66 4.89
N VAL A 46 0.84 -1.12 3.84
CA VAL A 46 0.95 0.31 3.50
C VAL A 46 0.33 1.19 4.60
N SER A 47 -0.85 0.83 5.12
CA SER A 47 -1.48 1.58 6.22
C SER A 47 -0.60 1.60 7.47
N LEU A 48 -0.01 0.46 7.83
CA LEU A 48 0.86 0.36 9.00
C LEU A 48 2.14 1.18 8.81
N ALA A 49 2.76 1.12 7.63
CA ALA A 49 3.92 1.94 7.31
C ALA A 49 3.61 3.44 7.39
N LEU A 50 2.46 3.87 6.88
CA LEU A 50 1.97 5.25 6.99
C LEU A 50 1.81 5.68 8.46
N ILE A 51 1.18 4.84 9.28
CA ILE A 51 0.96 5.10 10.71
C ILE A 51 2.29 5.21 11.45
N LYS A 52 3.22 4.27 11.22
CA LYS A 52 4.57 4.31 11.80
C LYS A 52 5.36 5.56 11.38
N SER A 53 5.08 6.09 10.19
CA SER A 53 5.63 7.35 9.67
C SER A 53 4.85 8.60 10.12
N GLY A 54 3.97 8.50 11.11
CA GLY A 54 3.24 9.63 11.70
C GLY A 54 2.00 10.08 10.92
N VAL A 55 1.56 9.34 9.90
CA VAL A 55 0.35 9.66 9.13
C VAL A 55 -0.88 9.08 9.83
N ARG A 56 -1.82 9.95 10.20
CA ARG A 56 -3.11 9.53 10.75
C ARG A 56 -4.09 9.17 9.64
N LEU A 57 -4.51 7.91 9.61
CA LEU A 57 -5.54 7.41 8.70
C LEU A 57 -6.92 7.37 9.37
N LYS A 58 -7.97 7.46 8.55
CA LYS A 58 -9.37 7.23 8.93
C LYS A 58 -9.85 5.87 8.44
N GLY A 59 -9.06 4.83 8.75
CA GLY A 59 -9.31 3.46 8.34
C GLY A 59 -10.49 2.81 9.07
N ARG A 60 -10.71 1.52 8.79
CA ARG A 60 -11.83 0.73 9.33
C ARG A 60 -11.41 -0.32 10.36
N MET A 61 -10.11 -0.56 10.52
CA MET A 61 -9.57 -1.63 11.34
C MET A 61 -8.64 -1.03 12.41
N ALA A 62 -9.03 -1.08 13.68
CA ALA A 62 -8.19 -0.56 14.76
C ALA A 62 -7.05 -1.51 15.09
N ILE A 63 -5.81 -0.99 15.23
CA ILE A 63 -4.69 -1.77 15.76
C ILE A 63 -5.00 -2.10 17.23
N ARG A 64 -4.95 -3.38 17.60
CA ARG A 64 -5.34 -3.90 18.92
C ARG A 64 -4.18 -4.02 19.91
N LYS A 65 -2.93 -3.99 19.42
CA LYS A 65 -1.71 -4.24 20.21
C LYS A 65 -0.56 -3.30 19.82
N GLY A 66 0.42 -3.17 20.72
CA GLY A 66 1.66 -2.44 20.46
C GLY A 66 1.55 -0.91 20.61
N PRO A 67 2.61 -0.17 20.22
CA PRO A 67 2.71 1.28 20.45
C PRO A 67 1.69 2.10 19.66
N PHE A 68 1.12 1.54 18.59
CA PHE A 68 0.11 2.20 17.75
C PHE A 68 -1.32 1.71 18.04
N LYS A 69 -1.55 1.05 19.19
CA LYS A 69 -2.88 0.59 19.60
C LYS A 69 -3.90 1.75 19.52
N GLY A 70 -5.03 1.48 18.87
CA GLY A 70 -6.11 2.45 18.63
C GLY A 70 -5.99 3.23 17.32
N ALA A 71 -4.83 3.26 16.66
CA ALA A 71 -4.72 3.82 15.31
C ALA A 71 -5.50 2.95 14.30
N LEU A 72 -5.99 3.57 13.23
CA LEU A 72 -6.91 2.93 12.27
C LEU A 72 -6.20 2.59 10.95
N ILE A 73 -6.16 1.31 10.60
CA ILE A 73 -5.71 0.76 9.33
C ILE A 73 -6.88 0.70 8.34
N GLU A 74 -6.60 0.95 7.06
CA GLU A 74 -7.54 0.65 5.97
C GLU A 74 -7.08 -0.63 5.25
N PRO A 75 -7.76 -1.77 5.43
CA PRO A 75 -7.35 -3.05 4.84
C PRO A 75 -7.73 -3.20 3.36
N GLY A 76 -8.57 -2.32 2.81
CA GLY A 76 -8.98 -2.36 1.41
C GLY A 76 -8.15 -1.43 0.53
N GLN A 77 -7.47 -2.01 -0.47
CA GLN A 77 -6.61 -1.26 -1.39
C GLN A 77 -7.31 -0.05 -2.02
N ALA A 78 -8.46 -0.25 -2.69
CA ALA A 78 -9.13 0.85 -3.40
C ALA A 78 -9.52 1.99 -2.45
N ARG A 79 -10.04 1.65 -1.26
CA ARG A 79 -10.43 2.64 -0.26
C ARG A 79 -9.22 3.38 0.30
N LEU A 80 -8.11 2.70 0.56
CA LEU A 80 -6.86 3.35 0.97
C LEU A 80 -6.36 4.30 -0.14
N SER A 81 -6.36 3.88 -1.40
CA SER A 81 -5.98 4.72 -2.53
C SER A 81 -6.84 5.97 -2.65
N HIS A 82 -8.16 5.85 -2.46
CA HIS A 82 -9.05 7.01 -2.43
C HIS A 82 -8.82 7.93 -1.22
N MET A 83 -8.49 7.38 -0.05
CA MET A 83 -8.10 8.18 1.10
C MET A 83 -6.83 8.99 0.81
N LEU A 84 -5.81 8.34 0.26
CA LEU A 84 -4.54 8.97 -0.13
C LEU A 84 -4.75 10.09 -1.16
N ALA A 85 -5.71 9.92 -2.08
CA ALA A 85 -6.09 10.92 -3.07
C ALA A 85 -6.66 12.23 -2.47
N SER A 86 -7.02 12.23 -1.18
CA SER A 86 -7.54 13.44 -0.53
C SER A 86 -6.44 14.50 -0.30
N PRO A 87 -6.78 15.80 -0.37
CA PRO A 87 -5.82 16.88 -0.09
C PRO A 87 -5.19 16.82 1.31
N ALA A 88 -5.87 16.20 2.28
CA ALA A 88 -5.37 16.06 3.64
C ALA A 88 -4.20 15.05 3.77
N LEU A 89 -4.10 14.11 2.82
CA LEU A 89 -3.06 13.09 2.78
C LEU A 89 -2.05 13.37 1.66
N CYS A 90 -2.16 12.67 0.52
CA CYS A 90 -1.20 12.74 -0.58
C CYS A 90 -1.67 13.63 -1.74
N GLY A 91 -2.94 14.05 -1.75
CA GLY A 91 -3.53 14.78 -2.87
C GLY A 91 -3.73 13.88 -4.09
N ALA A 92 -4.15 14.47 -5.21
CA ALA A 92 -4.46 13.72 -6.43
C ALA A 92 -3.24 12.90 -6.92
N PRO A 93 -3.43 11.61 -7.26
CA PRO A 93 -2.39 10.82 -7.91
C PRO A 93 -2.25 11.19 -9.38
N GLU A 94 -1.07 10.92 -9.93
CA GLU A 94 -0.93 10.73 -11.37
C GLU A 94 -1.55 9.39 -11.76
N LYS A 95 -2.29 9.37 -12.87
CA LYS A 95 -3.02 8.18 -13.32
C LYS A 95 -2.53 7.77 -14.69
N PHE A 96 -2.25 6.49 -14.85
CA PHE A 96 -1.73 5.92 -16.09
C PHE A 96 -2.54 4.68 -16.48
N CYS A 97 -2.63 4.43 -17.78
CA CYS A 97 -3.04 3.12 -18.29
C CYS A 97 -1.81 2.19 -18.40
N ARG A 98 -2.05 0.90 -18.62
CA ARG A 98 -0.99 -0.11 -18.80
C ARG A 98 0.15 0.34 -19.72
N ALA A 99 -0.19 0.92 -20.88
CA ALA A 99 0.77 1.30 -21.90
C ALA A 99 1.69 2.47 -21.48
N THR A 100 1.23 3.35 -20.58
CA THR A 100 1.95 4.58 -20.23
C THR A 100 2.55 4.56 -18.82
N ALA A 101 2.15 3.61 -17.97
CA ALA A 101 2.53 3.59 -16.56
C ALA A 101 4.05 3.56 -16.33
N LEU A 102 4.79 2.67 -17.00
CA LEU A 102 6.24 2.55 -16.80
C LEU A 102 7.00 3.82 -17.19
N ALA A 103 6.66 4.40 -18.35
CA ALA A 103 7.28 5.63 -18.84
C ALA A 103 6.88 6.84 -18.00
N GLY A 104 5.60 6.95 -17.64
CA GLY A 104 5.05 8.04 -16.85
C GLY A 104 5.62 8.09 -15.44
N VAL A 105 5.73 6.94 -14.77
CA VAL A 105 6.36 6.84 -13.45
C VAL A 105 7.86 7.16 -13.54
N GLY A 106 8.57 6.68 -14.57
CA GLY A 106 9.99 6.97 -14.73
C GLY A 106 10.81 6.50 -13.52
N GLN A 107 11.89 7.19 -13.16
CA GLN A 107 12.79 6.79 -12.06
C GLN A 107 12.34 7.24 -10.66
N ARG A 108 11.06 7.61 -10.52
CA ARG A 108 10.52 8.19 -9.31
C ARG A 108 10.14 7.10 -8.30
N GLN A 109 10.07 7.51 -7.05
CA GLN A 109 9.73 6.66 -5.91
C GLN A 109 8.46 7.19 -5.24
N GLY A 110 7.77 6.33 -4.50
CA GLY A 110 6.58 6.75 -3.77
C GLY A 110 5.58 5.65 -3.51
N LEU A 111 4.29 6.00 -3.51
CA LEU A 111 3.20 5.04 -3.41
C LEU A 111 2.67 4.71 -4.79
N VAL A 112 2.36 3.44 -5.02
CA VAL A 112 1.76 2.96 -6.27
C VAL A 112 0.56 2.08 -5.97
N ALA A 113 -0.53 2.29 -6.71
CA ALA A 113 -1.71 1.46 -6.64
C ALA A 113 -2.11 0.95 -8.03
N PHE A 114 -2.25 -0.36 -8.14
CA PHE A 114 -2.66 -1.08 -9.34
C PHE A 114 -4.12 -1.49 -9.19
N PHE A 115 -4.96 -1.07 -10.13
CA PHE A 115 -6.39 -1.35 -10.14
C PHE A 115 -6.75 -2.32 -11.26
N ARG A 116 -7.73 -3.17 -11.00
CA ARG A 116 -8.29 -4.12 -11.97
C ARG A 116 -7.22 -5.05 -12.52
N ILE A 117 -6.59 -5.82 -11.63
CA ILE A 117 -5.58 -6.81 -11.96
C ILE A 117 -6.29 -8.03 -12.59
N PRO A 118 -5.94 -8.45 -13.83
CA PRO A 118 -6.55 -9.61 -14.47
C PRO A 118 -6.44 -10.88 -13.60
N GLY A 119 -7.55 -11.63 -13.48
CA GLY A 119 -7.59 -12.87 -12.71
C GLY A 119 -7.67 -12.72 -11.18
N TYR A 120 -7.62 -11.49 -10.65
CA TYR A 120 -7.75 -11.25 -9.20
C TYR A 120 -9.13 -10.65 -8.87
N LEU A 121 -9.92 -11.38 -8.07
CA LEU A 121 -11.31 -11.03 -7.73
C LEU A 121 -12.13 -10.67 -8.98
N ASP A 122 -12.11 -11.54 -9.99
CA ASP A 122 -12.79 -11.33 -11.29
C ASP A 122 -12.42 -10.03 -12.00
N GLY A 123 -11.19 -9.55 -11.80
CA GLY A 123 -10.70 -8.30 -12.39
C GLY A 123 -11.15 -7.04 -11.64
N ALA A 124 -11.83 -7.18 -10.50
CA ALA A 124 -12.15 -6.06 -9.61
C ALA A 124 -11.07 -5.81 -8.54
N GLY A 125 -10.17 -6.77 -8.32
CA GLY A 125 -9.12 -6.69 -7.34
C GLY A 125 -7.98 -5.72 -7.72
N GLY A 126 -7.24 -5.28 -6.72
CA GLY A 126 -6.09 -4.39 -6.89
C GLY A 126 -5.00 -4.62 -5.85
N HIS A 127 -3.90 -3.91 -6.02
CA HIS A 127 -2.72 -3.98 -5.14
C HIS A 127 -2.19 -2.57 -4.86
N ILE A 128 -1.74 -2.30 -3.65
CA ILE A 128 -1.08 -1.03 -3.29
C ILE A 128 0.23 -1.33 -2.59
N ASP A 129 1.26 -0.60 -2.98
CA ASP A 129 2.63 -0.86 -2.54
C ASP A 129 3.43 0.45 -2.46
N ILE A 130 4.64 0.35 -1.94
CA ILE A 130 5.67 1.36 -2.17
C ILE A 130 6.43 1.02 -3.46
N LEU A 131 6.82 2.04 -4.22
CA LEU A 131 7.68 1.90 -5.39
C LEU A 131 9.07 2.42 -5.03
N LEU A 132 10.07 1.55 -5.16
CA LEU A 132 11.47 1.86 -4.86
C LEU A 132 12.11 2.62 -6.04
N PRO A 133 13.08 3.51 -5.77
CA PRO A 133 13.92 4.07 -6.82
C PRO A 133 14.78 2.95 -7.42
N SER A 134 14.83 2.82 -8.74
CA SER A 134 15.65 1.79 -9.37
C SER A 134 16.19 2.23 -10.72
N ALA A 135 17.50 2.11 -10.91
CA ALA A 135 18.18 2.34 -12.18
C ALA A 135 18.06 1.12 -13.10
N GLY A 136 16.84 0.75 -13.51
CA GLY A 136 16.63 -0.29 -14.51
C GLY A 136 15.30 -1.02 -14.42
N SER A 137 14.95 -1.54 -13.24
CA SER A 137 13.75 -2.39 -13.05
C SER A 137 12.81 -1.78 -12.00
N LYS A 138 11.52 -1.59 -12.31
CA LYS A 138 10.58 -0.98 -11.36
C LYS A 138 10.23 -1.98 -10.27
N GLU A 139 10.81 -1.77 -9.09
CA GLU A 139 10.67 -2.67 -7.94
C GLU A 139 9.68 -2.10 -6.92
N CYS A 140 8.71 -2.92 -6.55
CA CYS A 140 7.77 -2.60 -5.49
C CYS A 140 8.29 -3.20 -4.19
N GLY A 141 7.85 -2.65 -3.06
CA GLY A 141 8.24 -3.17 -1.75
C GLY A 141 7.83 -4.63 -1.53
N SER A 142 6.71 -5.07 -2.11
CA SER A 142 6.30 -6.49 -2.13
C SER A 142 6.10 -7.04 -3.54
N ALA A 143 5.27 -6.40 -4.36
CA ALA A 143 4.96 -6.88 -5.70
C ALA A 143 4.44 -5.77 -6.62
N CYS A 144 4.87 -5.78 -7.88
CA CYS A 144 4.34 -4.87 -8.90
C CYS A 144 3.40 -5.60 -9.87
N TYR A 145 2.27 -4.97 -10.20
CA TYR A 145 1.27 -5.52 -11.11
C TYR A 145 1.05 -4.58 -12.30
N TRP A 146 2.09 -4.40 -13.12
CA TRP A 146 2.05 -3.51 -14.29
C TRP A 146 1.05 -3.97 -15.36
N ASP A 147 0.73 -5.26 -15.40
CA ASP A 147 -0.43 -5.76 -16.14
C ASP A 147 -1.72 -5.55 -15.33
N CYS A 148 -2.25 -4.33 -15.37
CA CYS A 148 -3.50 -3.97 -14.72
C CYS A 148 -4.26 -2.92 -15.54
N GLY A 149 -5.53 -2.68 -15.18
CA GLY A 149 -6.39 -1.74 -15.90
C GLY A 149 -6.04 -0.26 -15.67
N GLU A 150 -5.41 0.09 -14.55
CA GLU A 150 -5.04 1.47 -14.21
C GLU A 150 -4.01 1.52 -13.08
N VAL A 151 -3.06 2.44 -13.19
CA VAL A 151 -2.03 2.70 -12.18
C VAL A 151 -2.20 4.10 -11.62
N TRP A 152 -2.28 4.21 -10.30
CA TRP A 152 -2.21 5.48 -9.58
C TRP A 152 -0.85 5.60 -8.91
N PHE A 153 -0.23 6.76 -9.04
CA PHE A 153 1.10 7.03 -8.50
C PHE A 153 1.10 8.33 -7.69
N TRP A 154 1.71 8.29 -6.51
CA TRP A 154 2.05 9.47 -5.73
C TRP A 154 3.55 9.49 -5.52
N GLU A 155 4.22 10.44 -6.16
CA GLU A 155 5.62 10.69 -5.89
C GLU A 155 5.82 11.14 -4.44
N LEU A 156 6.76 10.49 -3.75
CA LEU A 156 7.22 10.88 -2.42
C LEU A 156 8.74 11.10 -2.48
N ARG A 157 9.23 12.11 -1.75
CA ARG A 157 10.65 12.42 -1.68
C ARG A 157 11.28 11.78 -0.45
#